data_AF-A0A444V1G4-F1
#
_entry.id   AF-A0A444V1G4-F1
#
_cell.length_a   1.000
_cell.length_b   1.000
_cell.length_c   1.000
_cell.angle_alpha   90.00
_cell.angle_beta   90.00
_cell.angle_gamma   90.00
#
_symmetry.space_group_name_H-M   'P 1'
#
loop_
_entity.id
_entity.type
_entity.pdbx_description
1 polymer ?
#
loop_
_entity_poly.entity_id
_entity_poly.type
_entity_poly.pdbx_seq_one_letter_code
_entity_poly.pdbx_strand_id
1 'polypeptide(L)'
;MGSSDVQSGVRCVSLMLVVLVAATLSQTPGGAGCLTCGMPALEKGTEEQLLIEIAKLQILSKLHLKERPNITHPVPRAVLLTALRKLHAGRVRQDGTLELNSNLERQNARAKDQGYEIVSFADTELQIKSLAITETN
;
A
#
# COMPACT_ATOMS: atom_id res chain seq x y z
N MET A 1 -27.01 8.25 -65.80
CA MET A 1 -26.11 7.39 -65.00
C MET A 1 -25.73 8.13 -63.73
N GLY A 2 -26.12 7.68 -62.53
CA GLY A 2 -25.69 8.34 -61.29
C GLY A 2 -26.44 7.97 -60.00
N SER A 3 -27.66 7.43 -60.11
CA SER A 3 -28.48 7.11 -58.92
C SER A 3 -28.19 5.73 -58.30
N SER A 4 -27.59 4.80 -59.05
CA SER A 4 -27.25 3.45 -58.58
C SER A 4 -25.94 3.41 -57.78
N ASP A 5 -24.97 4.27 -58.10
CA ASP A 5 -23.67 4.33 -57.42
C ASP A 5 -23.79 4.98 -56.03
N VAL A 6 -24.62 6.03 -55.92
CA VAL A 6 -24.93 6.65 -54.61
C VAL A 6 -25.69 5.70 -53.70
N GLN A 7 -26.63 4.90 -54.24
CA GLN A 7 -27.38 3.92 -53.46
C GLN A 7 -26.48 2.79 -52.95
N SER A 8 -25.51 2.35 -53.76
CA SER A 8 -24.52 1.34 -53.35
C SER A 8 -23.58 1.87 -52.27
N GLY A 9 -23.08 3.10 -52.45
CA GLY A 9 -22.23 3.77 -51.46
C GLY A 9 -22.92 3.97 -50.11
N VAL A 10 -24.19 4.42 -50.11
CA VAL A 10 -24.96 4.63 -48.89
C VAL A 10 -25.23 3.31 -48.15
N ARG A 11 -25.50 2.22 -48.87
CA ARG A 11 -25.66 0.89 -48.26
C ARG A 11 -24.35 0.36 -47.69
N CYS A 12 -23.23 0.59 -48.37
CA CYS A 12 -21.92 0.19 -47.91
C CYS A 12 -21.51 0.98 -46.65
N VAL A 13 -21.72 2.30 -46.64
CA VAL A 13 -21.47 3.14 -45.46
C VAL A 13 -22.39 2.76 -44.31
N SER A 14 -23.67 2.48 -44.57
CA SER A 14 -24.62 2.01 -43.55
C SER A 14 -24.21 0.65 -42.97
N LEU A 15 -23.76 -0.29 -43.81
CA LEU A 15 -23.25 -1.60 -43.37
C LEU A 15 -21.98 -1.43 -42.52
N MET A 16 -21.04 -0.61 -42.97
CA MET A 16 -19.83 -0.30 -42.21
C MET A 16 -20.16 0.34 -40.85
N LEU A 17 -21.12 1.27 -40.82
CA LEU A 17 -21.56 1.92 -39.58
C LEU A 17 -22.22 0.92 -38.62
N VAL A 18 -23.06 0.02 -39.13
CA VAL A 18 -23.72 -1.03 -38.34
C VAL A 18 -22.71 -2.04 -37.80
N VAL A 19 -21.71 -2.44 -38.59
CA VAL A 19 -20.62 -3.30 -38.14
C VAL A 19 -19.77 -2.61 -37.07
N LEU A 20 -19.48 -1.32 -37.23
CA LEU A 20 -18.73 -0.54 -36.25
C LEU A 20 -19.49 -0.42 -34.92
N VAL A 21 -20.80 -0.17 -34.97
CA VAL A 21 -21.68 -0.10 -33.79
C VAL A 21 -21.87 -1.48 -33.14
N ALA A 22 -22.00 -2.56 -33.93
CA ALA A 22 -22.08 -3.91 -33.38
C ALA A 22 -20.77 -4.32 -32.69
N ALA A 23 -19.62 -3.92 -33.23
CA ALA A 23 -18.32 -4.15 -32.63
C ALA A 23 -18.13 -3.38 -31.31
N THR A 24 -18.75 -2.20 -31.15
CA THR A 24 -18.69 -1.43 -29.89
C THR A 24 -19.68 -1.93 -28.85
N LEU A 25 -20.85 -2.45 -29.25
CA LEU A 25 -21.85 -3.05 -28.35
C LEU A 25 -21.48 -4.45 -27.83
N SER A 26 -20.59 -5.16 -28.53
CA SER A 26 -20.10 -6.49 -28.11
C SER A 26 -19.13 -6.41 -26.93
N GLN A 27 -18.76 -5.21 -26.49
CA GLN A 27 -18.00 -5.00 -25.27
C GLN A 27 -18.93 -5.17 -24.06
N THR A 28 -19.16 -6.42 -23.68
CA THR A 28 -19.72 -6.76 -22.37
C THR A 28 -18.91 -6.06 -21.28
N PRO A 29 -19.54 -5.29 -20.36
CA PRO A 29 -18.83 -4.51 -19.33
C PRO A 29 -18.38 -5.41 -18.17
N GLY A 30 -17.65 -6.49 -18.48
CA GLY A 30 -17.10 -7.43 -17.51
C GLY A 30 -15.56 -7.41 -17.42
N GLY A 31 -14.87 -6.60 -18.22
CA GLY A 31 -13.40 -6.66 -18.29
C GLY A 31 -12.74 -5.53 -19.07
N ALA A 32 -13.24 -4.30 -18.94
CA ALA A 32 -12.56 -3.14 -19.52
C ALA A 32 -11.25 -2.88 -18.75
N GLY A 33 -10.14 -3.33 -19.32
CA GLY A 33 -8.80 -3.03 -18.88
C GLY A 33 -8.49 -1.53 -18.88
N CYS A 34 -7.38 -1.11 -18.26
CA CYS A 34 -7.08 0.31 -18.12
C CYS A 34 -6.68 0.93 -19.48
N LEU A 35 -7.40 1.98 -19.91
CA LEU A 35 -7.24 2.62 -21.22
C LEU A 35 -5.91 3.35 -21.40
N THR A 36 -5.27 3.77 -20.29
CA THR A 36 -3.95 4.41 -20.30
C THR A 36 -2.81 3.41 -20.45
N CYS A 37 -2.96 2.21 -19.88
CA CYS A 37 -1.92 1.19 -19.84
C CYS A 37 -2.14 0.05 -20.86
N GLY A 38 -3.31 0.00 -21.50
CA GLY A 38 -3.67 -1.02 -22.50
C GLY A 38 -3.76 -2.44 -21.94
N MET A 39 -3.65 -2.61 -20.62
CA MET A 39 -3.61 -3.93 -19.99
C MET A 39 -5.03 -4.47 -19.83
N PRO A 40 -5.30 -5.72 -20.24
CA PRO A 40 -6.61 -6.35 -20.05
C PRO A 40 -6.93 -6.43 -18.56
N ALA A 41 -8.22 -6.44 -18.21
CA ALA A 41 -8.65 -6.70 -16.85
C ALA A 41 -8.11 -8.07 -16.42
N LEU A 42 -7.16 -8.06 -15.49
CA LEU A 42 -6.48 -9.26 -15.02
C LEU A 42 -7.44 -10.02 -14.09
N GLU A 43 -7.52 -11.34 -14.28
CA GLU A 43 -8.35 -12.20 -13.44
C GLU A 43 -7.86 -12.08 -12.00
N LYS A 44 -8.76 -11.99 -11.02
CA LYS A 44 -8.38 -11.57 -9.65
C LYS A 44 -7.32 -12.48 -9.02
N GLY A 45 -7.35 -13.79 -9.32
CA GLY A 45 -6.32 -14.73 -8.85
C GLY A 45 -4.96 -14.55 -9.53
N THR A 46 -4.94 -14.09 -10.78
CA THR A 46 -3.70 -13.85 -11.54
C THR A 46 -3.02 -12.54 -11.15
N GLU A 47 -3.78 -11.53 -10.69
CA GLU A 47 -3.24 -10.28 -10.15
C GLU A 47 -2.45 -10.53 -8.86
N GLU A 48 -3.02 -11.27 -7.91
CA GLU A 48 -2.34 -11.60 -6.65
C GLU A 48 -1.02 -12.36 -6.89
N GLN A 49 -1.01 -13.32 -7.81
CA GLN A 49 0.20 -14.06 -8.19
C GLN A 49 1.26 -13.14 -8.79
N LEU A 50 0.86 -12.21 -9.66
CA LEU A 50 1.76 -11.23 -10.25
C LEU A 50 2.36 -10.32 -9.17
N LEU A 51 1.54 -9.82 -8.24
CA LEU A 51 2.01 -8.99 -7.12
C LEU A 51 3.00 -9.75 -6.23
N ILE A 52 2.75 -11.05 -5.99
CA ILE A 52 3.66 -11.91 -5.24
C ILE A 52 5.01 -12.05 -5.95
N GLU A 53 5.02 -12.28 -7.27
CA GLU A 53 6.28 -12.38 -8.03
C GLU A 53 7.05 -11.05 -8.04
N ILE A 54 6.35 -9.92 -8.19
CA ILE A 54 6.98 -8.60 -8.05
C ILE A 54 7.57 -8.42 -6.65
N ALA A 55 6.83 -8.78 -5.60
CA ALA A 55 7.31 -8.68 -4.23
C ALA A 55 8.56 -9.54 -4.01
N LYS A 56 8.60 -10.78 -4.55
CA LYS A 56 9.78 -11.65 -4.49
C LYS A 56 10.99 -11.01 -5.17
N LEU A 57 10.82 -10.49 -6.39
CA LEU A 57 11.89 -9.81 -7.12
C LEU A 57 12.37 -8.55 -6.39
N GLN A 58 11.45 -7.77 -5.84
CA GLN A 58 11.78 -6.59 -5.06
C GLN A 58 12.60 -6.94 -3.82
N ILE A 59 12.22 -7.99 -3.09
CA ILE A 59 12.97 -8.46 -1.92
C ILE A 59 14.39 -8.87 -2.32
N LEU A 60 14.54 -9.68 -3.38
CA LEU A 60 15.86 -10.09 -3.88
C LEU A 60 16.72 -8.89 -4.29
N SER A 61 16.12 -7.94 -5.03
CA SER A 61 16.77 -6.70 -5.44
C SER A 61 17.26 -5.87 -4.25
N LYS A 62 16.41 -5.66 -3.23
CA LYS A 62 16.76 -4.90 -2.03
C LYS A 62 17.81 -5.58 -1.15
N LEU A 63 17.89 -6.91 -1.20
CA LEU A 63 18.94 -7.68 -0.54
C LEU A 63 20.22 -7.81 -1.39
N HIS A 64 20.24 -7.24 -2.61
CA HIS A 64 21.31 -7.41 -3.59
C HIS A 64 21.62 -8.88 -3.91
N LEU A 65 20.58 -9.70 -3.98
CA LEU A 65 20.65 -11.12 -4.32
C LEU A 65 20.11 -11.35 -5.73
N LYS A 66 20.78 -12.21 -6.49
CA LYS A 66 20.32 -12.61 -7.84
C LYS A 66 19.21 -13.64 -7.78
N GLU A 67 19.26 -14.54 -6.80
CA GLU A 67 18.32 -15.63 -6.62
C GLU A 67 18.11 -15.96 -5.14
N ARG A 68 17.11 -16.79 -4.85
CA ARG A 68 16.85 -17.27 -3.49
C ARG A 68 18.02 -18.14 -3.01
N PRO A 69 18.65 -17.83 -1.86
CA PRO A 69 19.71 -18.66 -1.31
C PRO A 69 19.22 -20.08 -1.01
N ASN A 70 19.97 -21.07 -1.48
CA ASN A 70 19.70 -22.47 -1.19
C ASN A 70 20.31 -22.85 0.18
N ILE A 71 19.47 -23.27 1.13
CA ILE A 71 19.88 -23.67 2.48
C ILE A 71 19.85 -25.20 2.56
N THR A 72 20.99 -25.84 2.34
CA THR A 72 21.12 -27.30 2.38
C THR A 72 21.18 -27.85 3.81
N HIS A 73 21.77 -27.10 4.74
CA HIS A 73 21.89 -27.46 6.15
C HIS A 73 21.46 -26.30 7.05
N PRO A 74 20.22 -26.30 7.56
CA PRO A 74 19.75 -25.22 8.42
C PRO A 74 20.43 -25.30 9.80
N VAL A 75 20.77 -24.13 10.34
CA VAL A 75 21.31 -24.00 11.70
C VAL A 75 20.24 -24.44 12.70
N PRO A 76 20.57 -25.26 13.73
CA PRO A 76 19.63 -25.61 14.78
C PRO A 76 19.01 -24.37 15.43
N ARG A 77 17.68 -24.35 15.57
CA ARG A 77 16.91 -23.18 16.02
C ARG A 77 17.43 -22.61 17.36
N ALA A 78 17.82 -23.47 18.29
CA ALA A 78 18.36 -23.04 19.59
C ALA A 78 19.65 -22.21 19.46
N VAL A 79 20.56 -22.61 18.57
CA VAL A 79 21.83 -21.91 18.32
C VAL A 79 21.55 -20.58 17.61
N LEU A 80 20.68 -20.58 16.60
CA LEU A 80 20.27 -19.38 15.89
C LEU A 80 19.70 -18.33 16.84
N LEU A 81 18.73 -18.71 17.68
CA LEU A 81 18.08 -17.80 18.63
C LEU A 81 19.08 -17.28 19.68
N THR A 82 20.00 -18.14 20.14
CA THR A 82 21.04 -17.75 21.10
C THR A 82 22.02 -16.75 20.48
N ALA A 83 22.44 -16.98 19.23
CA ALA A 83 23.31 -16.07 18.50
C ALA A 83 22.63 -14.71 18.27
N LEU A 84 21.37 -14.71 17.80
CA LEU A 84 20.60 -13.47 17.58
C LEU A 84 20.40 -12.67 18.87
N ARG A 85 20.17 -13.35 20.00
CA ARG A 85 20.08 -12.72 21.33
C ARG A 85 21.41 -12.09 21.74
N LYS A 86 22.53 -12.79 21.56
CA LYS A 86 23.87 -12.29 21.90
C LYS A 86 24.33 -11.14 21.02
N LEU A 87 23.95 -11.15 19.74
CA LEU A 87 24.28 -10.09 18.78
C LEU A 87 23.37 -8.86 18.91
N HIS A 88 22.41 -8.87 19.84
CA HIS A 88 21.36 -7.84 19.94
C HIS A 88 20.68 -7.56 18.58
N ALA A 89 20.52 -8.59 17.74
CA ALA A 89 19.88 -8.49 16.43
C ALA A 89 18.35 -8.72 16.53
N GLY A 90 17.88 -9.31 17.62
CA GLY A 90 16.47 -9.48 17.91
C GLY A 90 16.23 -10.02 19.32
N ARG A 91 15.02 -9.80 19.84
CA ARG A 91 14.52 -10.38 21.08
C ARG A 91 13.61 -11.55 20.76
N VAL A 92 13.73 -12.63 21.52
CA VAL A 92 12.89 -13.82 21.37
C VAL A 92 11.88 -13.81 22.50
N ARG A 93 10.60 -13.77 22.18
CA ARG A 93 9.52 -13.90 23.16
C ARG A 93 9.40 -15.34 23.64
N GLN A 94 8.71 -15.52 24.76
CA GLN A 94 8.51 -16.84 25.39
C GLN A 94 7.68 -17.80 24.52
N ASP A 95 6.87 -17.27 23.60
CA ASP A 95 6.11 -17.99 22.58
C ASP A 95 6.96 -18.49 21.40
N GLY A 96 8.27 -18.17 21.38
CA GLY A 96 9.19 -18.54 20.31
C GLY A 96 9.17 -17.61 19.10
N THR A 97 8.42 -16.50 19.16
CA THR A 97 8.40 -15.44 18.15
C THR A 97 9.67 -14.58 18.26
N LEU A 98 10.30 -14.28 17.13
CA LEU A 98 11.47 -13.41 17.05
C LEU A 98 11.04 -11.99 16.66
N GLU A 99 11.27 -11.03 17.54
CA GLU A 99 11.09 -9.60 17.30
C GLU A 99 12.44 -8.96 16.97
N LEU A 100 12.60 -8.41 15.77
CA LEU A 100 13.82 -7.74 15.34
C LEU A 100 13.91 -6.35 15.97
N ASN A 101 15.07 -5.99 16.52
CA ASN A 101 15.24 -4.74 17.25
C ASN A 101 15.02 -3.49 16.38
N SER A 102 15.38 -3.56 15.09
CA SER A 102 15.14 -2.47 14.13
C SER A 102 13.67 -2.13 13.92
N ASN A 103 12.76 -3.11 14.08
CA ASN A 103 11.33 -2.84 14.04
C ASN A 103 10.86 -2.12 15.29
N LEU A 104 11.38 -2.48 16.46
CA LEU A 104 11.07 -1.81 17.73
C LEU A 104 11.54 -0.35 17.71
N GLU A 105 12.75 -0.09 17.20
CA GLU A 105 13.28 1.28 17.05
C GLU A 105 12.41 2.12 16.10
N ARG A 106 12.02 1.56 14.96
CA ARG A 106 11.12 2.24 14.01
C ARG A 106 9.74 2.51 14.62
N GLN A 107 9.22 1.57 15.40
CA GLN A 107 7.93 1.72 16.07
C GLN A 107 7.99 2.80 17.17
N ASN A 108 9.07 2.81 17.95
CA ASN A 108 9.33 3.83 18.96
C ASN A 108 9.53 5.22 18.32
N ALA A 109 10.21 5.30 17.18
CA ALA A 109 10.38 6.55 16.44
C ALA A 109 9.02 7.10 15.95
N ARG A 110 8.15 6.24 15.41
CA ARG A 110 6.78 6.63 15.03
C ARG A 110 5.94 7.06 16.24
N ALA A 111 6.05 6.38 17.37
CA ALA A 111 5.34 6.75 18.59
C ALA A 111 5.80 8.11 19.12
N LYS A 112 7.10 8.41 19.02
CA LYS A 112 7.67 9.71 19.42
C LYS A 112 7.22 10.86 18.51
N ASP A 113 7.14 10.61 17.20
CA ASP A 113 6.67 11.60 16.21
C ASP A 113 5.18 11.97 16.40
N GLN A 114 4.41 11.11 17.06
CA GLN A 114 2.99 11.33 17.36
C GLN A 114 2.74 11.86 18.79
N GLY A 115 3.79 12.08 19.58
CA GLY A 115 3.69 12.53 20.97
C GLY A 115 3.89 14.05 21.09
N TYR A 116 2.90 14.74 21.66
CA TYR A 116 3.08 16.14 22.08
C TYR A 116 3.65 16.19 23.49
N GLU A 117 4.64 17.06 23.71
CA GLU A 117 5.13 17.40 25.05
C GLU A 117 4.36 18.63 25.56
N ILE A 118 3.52 18.44 26.57
CA ILE A 118 2.77 19.54 27.19
C ILE A 118 3.60 20.06 28.37
N VAL A 119 4.18 21.24 28.19
CA VAL A 119 4.87 21.95 29.27
C VAL A 119 3.88 22.93 29.90
N SER A 120 3.33 22.58 31.07
CA SER A 120 2.47 23.49 31.83
C SER A 120 3.32 24.34 32.76
N PHE A 121 3.19 25.66 32.66
CA PHE A 121 3.73 26.58 33.66
C PHE A 121 2.69 26.79 34.77
N ALA A 122 3.17 27.02 35.99
CA ALA A 122 2.29 27.36 37.11
C ALA A 122 1.69 28.75 36.88
N ASP A 123 0.37 28.87 37.04
CA ASP A 123 -0.30 30.16 37.05
C ASP A 123 0.04 30.87 38.37
N THR A 124 0.70 32.02 38.28
CA THR A 124 0.81 32.91 39.44
C THR A 124 -0.46 33.76 39.46
N GLU A 125 -1.55 33.17 39.98
CA GLU A 125 -2.78 33.91 40.30
C GLU A 125 -2.44 34.99 41.33
N LEU A 126 -2.07 36.19 40.85
CA LEU A 126 -2.10 37.39 41.66
C LEU A 126 -3.55 37.57 42.09
N GLN A 127 -3.80 37.33 43.37
CA GLN A 127 -5.06 37.53 44.06
C GLN A 127 -5.55 38.98 43.93
N ILE A 128 -6.15 39.33 42.79
CA ILE A 128 -7.00 40.53 42.68
C ILE A 128 -8.46 40.05 42.69
N LYS A 129 -8.88 39.53 43.85
CA LYS A 129 -10.28 39.27 44.19
C LYS A 129 -10.54 39.68 45.64
N SER A 130 -10.46 40.97 45.97
CA SER A 130 -11.16 41.53 47.15
C SER A 130 -11.27 43.07 47.17
N LEU A 131 -11.56 43.73 46.04
CA LEU A 131 -12.03 45.13 46.09
C LEU A 131 -13.38 45.25 45.40
N ALA A 132 -14.35 44.51 45.91
CA ALA A 132 -15.75 44.90 45.82
C ALA A 132 -16.47 44.36 47.05
N ILE A 133 -17.18 45.28 47.72
CA ILE A 133 -18.15 45.11 48.81
C ILE A 133 -17.58 45.24 50.23
N THR A 134 -17.61 46.48 50.76
CA THR A 134 -18.37 46.89 51.97
C THR A 134 -18.59 48.41 51.91
N GLU A 135 -19.81 48.84 51.54
CA GLU A 135 -20.77 49.63 52.37
C GLU A 135 -20.55 51.15 52.31
N THR A 136 -21.45 51.95 51.71
CA THR A 136 -22.67 52.54 52.32
C THR A 136 -22.46 53.12 53.71
N ASN A 137 -22.04 54.39 53.75
CA ASN A 137 -22.66 55.44 54.57
C ASN A 137 -22.61 56.74 53.75
#